data_AF-A0A354T3Y0-F1
#
_entry.id   AF-A0A354T3Y0-F1
#
_cell.length_a   1.000
_cell.length_b   1.000
_cell.length_c   1.000
_cell.angle_alpha   90.00
_cell.angle_beta   90.00
_cell.angle_gamma   90.00
#
_symmetry.space_group_name_H-M   'P 1'
#
loop_
_entity.id
_entity.type
_entity.pdbx_description
1 polymer ?
#
loop_
_entity_poly.entity_id
_entity_poly.type
_entity_poly.pdbx_seq_one_letter_code
_entity_poly.pdbx_strand_id
1 'polypeptide(L)'
;MLTLSLLVLILGLVIALFRFTRAQRKKLEGKITELKILMDDLRMTESSLKSRMLTGSEGVGSLKDMVSITVALLQQRGVRIFKNTLPERIGHLALETDLWLKELALNGADRTNCGFIVSPDSVANAHLLSYWSEQFSFTIPVPKWDALAEHFPEIKSLMSIRHDYGVAYLETASLYDLYKQWGDRPPILKLRDEDRTHGAEIMRGWGIGEGDWFVCFHNREPGYAPHDDKFHTYRNAPIESLIPAMKEVIARGGWVVRMGDPAMTPLPNMARVIDYAHSPQRSARMDVILCATSKCFIGNTSGLFIVSTIFGVPVASVNFAPMSAMQYTARDIAIPKLLYSDKKKRLLSFQEVMESPLANLRYTSQFESEGVRVVDNTEDEITGVVIEMLERGAGPHIYTSEDERLQKCFRALLKPGHYGYGSAARIGRDFLRKHQKLLLDS
;
A
#
# COMPACT_ATOMS: atom_id res chain seq x y z
N MET A 1 -15.36 -5.74 -35.52
CA MET A 1 -16.24 -4.93 -34.63
C MET A 1 -15.46 -4.14 -33.56
N LEU A 2 -14.18 -3.78 -33.77
CA LEU A 2 -13.31 -3.17 -32.76
C LEU A 2 -13.04 -1.66 -32.92
N THR A 3 -13.52 -1.01 -33.98
CA THR A 3 -13.04 0.32 -34.39
C THR A 3 -13.84 1.49 -33.83
N LEU A 4 -15.13 1.30 -33.54
CA LEU A 4 -16.03 2.38 -33.07
C LEU A 4 -15.82 2.70 -31.59
N SER A 5 -15.72 1.67 -30.75
CA SER A 5 -15.53 1.82 -29.29
C SER A 5 -14.15 2.36 -28.93
N LEU A 6 -13.14 2.05 -29.75
CA LEU A 6 -11.74 2.45 -29.55
C LEU A 6 -11.53 3.92 -29.92
N LEU A 7 -12.14 4.38 -31.02
CA LEU A 7 -12.15 5.81 -31.38
C LEU A 7 -12.94 6.62 -30.37
N VAL A 8 -14.09 6.12 -29.88
CA VAL A 8 -14.88 6.78 -28.83
C VAL A 8 -14.11 6.84 -27.50
N LEU A 9 -13.22 5.88 -27.21
CA LEU A 9 -12.36 5.92 -26.03
C LEU A 9 -11.24 6.96 -26.18
N ILE A 10 -10.57 7.01 -27.33
CA ILE A 10 -9.55 8.03 -27.65
C ILE A 10 -10.19 9.42 -27.67
N LEU A 11 -11.38 9.55 -28.27
CA LEU A 11 -12.17 10.78 -28.29
C LEU A 11 -12.71 11.13 -26.90
N GLY A 12 -13.05 10.14 -26.07
CA GLY A 12 -13.45 10.31 -24.68
C GLY A 12 -12.30 10.78 -23.79
N LEU A 13 -11.09 10.24 -23.99
CA LEU A 13 -9.84 10.71 -23.39
C LEU A 13 -9.55 12.15 -23.81
N VAL A 14 -9.66 12.45 -25.10
CA VAL A 14 -9.51 13.82 -25.64
C VAL A 14 -10.59 14.76 -25.05
N ILE A 15 -11.87 14.37 -25.06
CA ILE A 15 -12.99 15.21 -24.57
C ILE A 15 -12.92 15.43 -23.06
N ALA A 16 -12.55 14.42 -22.27
CA ALA A 16 -12.40 14.53 -20.82
C ALA A 16 -11.27 15.50 -20.41
N LEU A 17 -10.24 15.68 -21.27
CA LEU A 17 -9.05 16.47 -20.98
C LEU A 17 -9.11 17.93 -21.48
N PHE A 18 -10.11 18.30 -22.28
CA PHE A 18 -10.24 19.66 -22.78
C PHE A 18 -11.46 20.37 -22.18
N ARG A 19 -11.24 21.25 -21.19
CA ARG A 19 -12.18 22.37 -20.91
C ARG A 19 -12.17 23.33 -22.10
N PHE A 20 -12.90 23.00 -23.17
CA PHE A 20 -13.03 23.86 -24.34
C PHE A 20 -13.86 25.10 -24.02
N THR A 21 -13.39 26.26 -24.49
CA THR A 21 -14.21 27.48 -24.59
C THR A 21 -15.42 27.23 -25.51
N ARG A 22 -16.50 28.02 -25.36
CA ARG A 22 -17.75 27.85 -26.14
C ARG A 22 -17.51 27.85 -27.66
N ALA A 23 -16.53 28.61 -28.13
CA ALA A 23 -16.13 28.67 -29.54
C ALA A 23 -15.38 27.41 -30.01
N GLN A 24 -14.53 26.83 -29.15
CA GLN A 24 -13.81 25.59 -29.44
C GLN A 24 -14.74 24.38 -29.40
N ARG A 25 -15.74 24.35 -28.48
CA ARG A 25 -16.81 23.32 -28.49
C ARG A 25 -17.56 23.31 -29.81
N LYS A 26 -17.97 24.49 -30.32
CA LYS A 26 -18.71 24.59 -31.58
C LYS A 26 -17.91 24.09 -32.80
N LYS A 27 -16.59 24.29 -32.80
CA LYS A 27 -15.69 23.81 -33.86
C LYS A 27 -15.43 22.30 -33.77
N LEU A 28 -15.42 21.74 -32.56
CA LEU A 28 -15.28 20.31 -32.31
C LEU A 28 -16.60 19.55 -32.50
N GLU A 29 -17.73 20.14 -32.14
CA GLU A 29 -19.09 19.64 -32.43
C GLU A 29 -19.32 19.52 -33.93
N GLY A 30 -18.79 20.45 -34.73
CA GLY A 30 -18.76 20.34 -36.20
C GLY A 30 -17.98 19.10 -36.67
N LYS A 31 -16.78 18.89 -36.14
CA LYS A 31 -15.94 17.72 -36.47
C LYS A 31 -16.49 16.39 -35.93
N ILE A 32 -17.12 16.40 -34.77
CA ILE A 32 -17.81 15.24 -34.17
C ILE A 32 -19.06 14.91 -34.98
N THR A 33 -19.78 15.92 -35.48
CA THR A 33 -20.92 15.74 -36.37
C THR A 33 -20.47 15.20 -37.73
N GLU A 34 -19.38 15.71 -38.29
CA GLU A 34 -18.76 15.17 -39.51
C GLU A 34 -18.28 13.72 -39.29
N LEU A 35 -17.63 13.40 -38.16
CA LEU A 35 -17.22 12.04 -37.80
C LEU A 35 -18.42 11.12 -37.56
N LYS A 36 -19.52 11.62 -36.97
CA LYS A 36 -20.77 10.86 -36.79
C LYS A 36 -21.48 10.61 -38.12
N ILE A 37 -21.53 11.60 -39.01
CA ILE A 37 -22.05 11.46 -40.38
C ILE A 37 -21.18 10.45 -41.14
N LEU A 38 -19.86 10.55 -41.02
CA LEU A 38 -18.92 9.57 -41.58
C LEU A 38 -19.14 8.18 -40.98
N MET A 39 -19.44 8.07 -39.68
CA MET A 39 -19.72 6.81 -38.97
C MET A 39 -21.08 6.20 -39.32
N ASP A 40 -22.10 7.02 -39.58
CA ASP A 40 -23.42 6.59 -40.04
C ASP A 40 -23.38 6.15 -41.51
N ASP A 41 -22.55 6.80 -42.33
CA ASP A 41 -22.19 6.34 -43.68
C ASP A 41 -21.30 5.06 -43.67
N LEU A 42 -20.60 4.78 -42.56
CA LEU A 42 -19.69 3.63 -42.38
C LEU A 42 -20.38 2.32 -41.95
N ARG A 43 -21.64 2.10 -42.34
CA ARG A 43 -22.21 0.73 -42.46
C ARG A 43 -21.54 -0.12 -43.56
N MET A 44 -20.37 0.30 -44.04
CA MET A 44 -19.59 -0.38 -45.08
C MET A 44 -18.49 -1.24 -44.46
N THR A 45 -18.29 -2.40 -45.07
CA THR A 45 -17.38 -3.46 -44.64
C THR A 45 -15.91 -3.05 -44.68
N GLU A 46 -15.07 -3.80 -43.94
CA GLU A 46 -13.63 -3.61 -43.70
C GLU A 46 -12.77 -3.43 -44.97
N SER A 47 -13.26 -3.89 -46.12
CA SER A 47 -12.62 -3.71 -47.44
C SER A 47 -12.68 -2.26 -47.96
N SER A 48 -13.71 -1.48 -47.59
CA SER A 48 -13.89 -0.09 -48.04
C SER A 48 -12.96 0.91 -47.35
N LEU A 49 -12.62 0.66 -46.07
CA LEU A 49 -11.67 1.45 -45.30
C LEU A 49 -10.23 1.32 -45.84
N LYS A 50 -9.84 0.12 -46.29
CA LYS A 50 -8.53 -0.10 -46.92
C LYS A 50 -8.39 0.64 -48.24
N SER A 51 -9.43 0.72 -49.08
CA SER A 51 -9.33 1.42 -50.38
C SER A 51 -9.30 2.95 -50.25
N ARG A 52 -9.99 3.52 -49.24
CA ARG A 52 -9.93 4.96 -48.94
C ARG A 52 -8.62 5.39 -48.29
N MET A 53 -7.95 4.52 -47.53
CA MET A 53 -6.59 4.81 -47.01
C MET A 53 -5.50 4.69 -48.08
N LEU A 54 -5.73 3.91 -49.15
CA LEU A 54 -4.81 3.76 -50.27
C LEU A 54 -4.90 4.91 -51.30
N THR A 55 -5.99 5.68 -51.28
CA THR A 55 -6.20 6.82 -52.19
C THR A 55 -5.90 8.13 -51.46
N GLY A 56 -4.60 8.36 -51.26
CA GLY A 56 -4.09 9.55 -50.58
C GLY A 56 -4.62 10.86 -51.17
N SER A 57 -5.12 11.73 -50.29
CA SER A 57 -4.92 13.17 -50.42
C SER A 57 -4.07 13.61 -49.22
N GLU A 58 -3.03 14.36 -49.53
CA GLU A 58 -1.93 14.74 -48.65
C GLU A 58 -2.43 15.48 -47.40
N GLY A 59 -2.00 15.03 -46.21
CA GLY A 59 -2.04 15.88 -45.01
C GLY A 59 -2.30 15.21 -43.66
N VAL A 60 -2.77 13.97 -43.59
CA VAL A 60 -2.93 13.28 -42.29
C VAL A 60 -2.28 11.90 -42.38
N GLY A 61 -1.23 11.70 -41.57
CA GLY A 61 -0.54 10.42 -41.44
C GLY A 61 -1.49 9.29 -41.04
N SER A 62 -0.99 8.06 -41.11
CA SER A 62 -1.71 6.85 -40.72
C SER A 62 -2.38 6.98 -39.34
N LEU A 63 -3.38 6.14 -39.03
CA LEU A 63 -4.03 6.11 -37.71
C LEU A 63 -3.00 6.03 -36.56
N LYS A 64 -1.87 5.35 -36.77
CA LYS A 64 -0.76 5.27 -35.83
C LYS A 64 -0.06 6.62 -35.61
N ASP A 65 0.10 7.42 -36.67
CA ASP A 65 0.69 8.76 -36.58
C ASP A 65 -0.22 9.70 -35.78
N MET A 66 -1.54 9.62 -36.00
CA MET A 66 -2.51 10.38 -35.20
C MET A 66 -2.47 10.00 -33.71
N VAL A 67 -2.36 8.71 -33.39
CA VAL A 67 -2.24 8.25 -31.99
C VAL A 67 -0.92 8.70 -31.38
N SER A 68 0.19 8.59 -32.11
CA SER A 68 1.51 9.04 -31.63
C SER A 68 1.54 10.54 -31.32
N ILE A 69 0.97 11.37 -32.22
CA ILE A 69 0.81 12.82 -32.00
C ILE A 69 -0.07 13.07 -30.77
N THR A 70 -1.16 12.32 -30.61
CA THR A 70 -2.05 12.45 -29.44
C THR A 70 -1.32 12.12 -28.15
N VAL A 71 -0.56 11.03 -28.09
CA VAL A 71 0.26 10.64 -26.92
C VAL A 71 1.26 11.74 -26.56
N ALA A 72 1.98 12.29 -27.55
CA ALA A 72 2.92 13.38 -27.30
C ALA A 72 2.24 14.64 -26.74
N LEU A 73 1.06 15.00 -27.25
CA LEU A 73 0.26 16.12 -26.73
C LEU A 73 -0.22 15.86 -25.30
N LEU A 74 -0.63 14.62 -24.99
CA LEU A 74 -1.04 14.22 -23.64
C LEU A 74 0.15 14.33 -22.66
N GLN A 75 1.33 13.87 -23.05
CA GLN A 75 2.56 14.01 -22.25
C GLN A 75 2.92 15.48 -22.02
N GLN A 76 2.85 16.32 -23.06
CA GLN A 76 3.09 17.76 -22.93
C GLN A 76 2.10 18.45 -21.97
N ARG A 77 0.87 17.93 -21.89
CA ARG A 77 -0.16 18.36 -20.93
C ARG A 77 0.00 17.74 -19.54
N GLY A 78 1.04 16.93 -19.33
CA GLY A 78 1.31 16.30 -18.04
C GLY A 78 0.36 15.16 -17.69
N VAL A 79 -0.30 14.55 -18.69
CA VAL A 79 -1.17 13.40 -18.48
C VAL A 79 -0.34 12.19 -18.07
N ARG A 80 -0.73 11.54 -16.98
CA ARG A 80 -0.05 10.36 -16.44
C ARG A 80 -1.08 9.33 -16.05
N ILE A 81 -0.82 8.06 -16.33
CA ILE A 81 -1.72 6.96 -16.03
C ILE A 81 -1.02 6.01 -15.08
N PHE A 82 -1.58 5.79 -13.90
CA PHE A 82 -1.00 4.90 -12.91
C PHE A 82 -1.61 3.50 -12.98
N LYS A 83 -0.81 2.47 -12.70
CA LYS A 83 -1.25 1.08 -12.54
C LYS A 83 -0.53 0.45 -11.34
N ASN A 84 -1.29 -0.11 -10.39
CA ASN A 84 -0.73 -0.93 -9.31
C ASN A 84 -0.11 -2.21 -9.84
N THR A 85 0.90 -2.73 -9.14
CA THR A 85 1.57 -3.97 -9.51
C THR A 85 0.76 -5.22 -9.11
N LEU A 86 0.21 -5.23 -7.89
CA LEU A 86 -0.48 -6.39 -7.29
C LEU A 86 -1.77 -5.96 -6.57
N PRO A 87 -2.79 -5.41 -7.26
CA PRO A 87 -3.99 -4.85 -6.63
C PRO A 87 -4.83 -5.88 -5.86
N GLU A 88 -4.65 -7.17 -6.11
CA GLU A 88 -5.24 -8.30 -5.36
C GLU A 88 -4.61 -8.49 -3.97
N ARG A 89 -3.52 -7.77 -3.66
CA ARG A 89 -2.90 -7.72 -2.34
C ARG A 89 -3.16 -6.38 -1.69
N ILE A 90 -3.88 -6.36 -0.56
CA ILE A 90 -4.34 -5.12 0.07
C ILE A 90 -3.18 -4.16 0.40
N GLY A 91 -2.01 -4.70 0.75
CA GLY A 91 -0.81 -3.90 0.99
C GLY A 91 -0.34 -3.13 -0.25
N HIS A 92 -0.34 -3.74 -1.43
CA HIS A 92 0.07 -3.09 -2.69
C HIS A 92 -1.01 -2.14 -3.19
N LEU A 93 -2.30 -2.53 -3.07
CA LEU A 93 -3.43 -1.67 -3.37
C LEU A 93 -3.40 -0.37 -2.54
N ALA A 94 -3.03 -0.47 -1.26
CA ALA A 94 -2.87 0.68 -0.36
C ALA A 94 -1.59 1.48 -0.66
N LEU A 95 -0.43 0.81 -0.64
CA LEU A 95 0.88 1.45 -0.60
C LEU A 95 1.21 2.24 -1.87
N GLU A 96 1.09 1.60 -3.03
CA GLU A 96 1.71 2.12 -4.25
C GLU A 96 0.95 3.33 -4.78
N THR A 97 -0.38 3.33 -4.65
CA THR A 97 -1.24 4.45 -5.04
C THR A 97 -1.00 5.66 -4.13
N ASP A 98 -0.89 5.44 -2.82
CA ASP A 98 -0.56 6.49 -1.85
C ASP A 98 0.80 7.13 -2.16
N LEU A 99 1.84 6.30 -2.36
CA LEU A 99 3.19 6.77 -2.67
C LEU A 99 3.25 7.54 -3.98
N TRP A 100 2.58 7.06 -5.03
CA TRP A 100 2.54 7.75 -6.31
C TRP A 100 1.88 9.13 -6.20
N LEU A 101 0.76 9.24 -5.48
CA LEU A 101 0.08 10.52 -5.25
C LEU A 101 0.91 11.47 -4.37
N LYS A 102 1.65 10.95 -3.39
CA LYS A 102 2.60 11.72 -2.56
C LYS A 102 3.79 12.20 -3.39
N GLU A 103 4.39 11.34 -4.20
CA GLU A 103 5.48 11.69 -5.11
C GLU A 103 5.07 12.83 -6.05
N LEU A 104 3.89 12.75 -6.67
CA LEU A 104 3.35 13.83 -7.50
C LEU A 104 3.21 15.14 -6.72
N ALA A 105 2.65 15.10 -5.52
CA ALA A 105 2.46 16.29 -4.70
C ALA A 105 3.79 16.91 -4.23
N LEU A 106 4.78 16.07 -3.85
CA LEU A 106 6.12 16.54 -3.47
C LEU A 106 6.84 17.21 -4.64
N ASN A 107 6.59 16.73 -5.87
CA ASN A 107 7.14 17.30 -7.11
C ASN A 107 6.32 18.49 -7.65
N GLY A 108 5.27 18.94 -6.95
CA GLY A 108 4.42 20.05 -7.39
C GLY A 108 3.59 19.75 -8.64
N ALA A 109 3.36 18.47 -8.96
CA ALA A 109 2.61 18.06 -10.14
C ALA A 109 1.10 18.16 -9.94
N ASP A 110 0.39 18.56 -11.01
CA ASP A 110 -1.06 18.65 -11.02
C ASP A 110 -1.72 17.26 -11.11
N ARG A 111 -2.70 17.01 -10.23
CA ARG A 111 -3.47 15.76 -10.19
C ARG A 111 -4.63 15.72 -11.17
N THR A 112 -5.02 16.86 -11.76
CA THR A 112 -6.20 16.93 -12.65
C THR A 112 -6.04 16.21 -14.00
N ASN A 113 -4.82 15.74 -14.30
CA ASN A 113 -4.52 15.02 -15.55
C ASN A 113 -4.08 13.57 -15.28
N CYS A 114 -4.38 13.04 -14.09
CA CYS A 114 -3.99 11.69 -13.69
C CYS A 114 -5.12 10.68 -13.93
N GLY A 115 -4.81 9.59 -14.64
CA GLY A 115 -5.68 8.44 -14.84
C GLY A 115 -5.27 7.24 -13.99
N PHE A 116 -6.22 6.36 -13.67
CA PHE A 116 -5.95 5.14 -12.90
C PHE A 116 -6.45 3.89 -13.61
N ILE A 117 -5.56 2.93 -13.86
CA ILE A 117 -5.93 1.63 -14.41
C ILE A 117 -6.42 0.74 -13.28
N VAL A 118 -7.69 0.32 -13.37
CA VAL A 118 -8.40 -0.40 -12.31
C VAL A 118 -8.99 -1.71 -12.82
N SER A 119 -9.08 -2.71 -11.96
CA SER A 119 -9.81 -3.94 -12.21
C SER A 119 -10.68 -4.26 -11.01
N PRO A 120 -11.91 -3.72 -10.92
CA PRO A 120 -12.78 -3.91 -9.75
C PRO A 120 -13.01 -5.37 -9.37
N ASP A 121 -12.97 -6.28 -10.35
CA ASP A 121 -13.15 -7.72 -10.15
C ASP A 121 -11.88 -8.45 -9.66
N SER A 122 -10.75 -7.74 -9.56
CA SER A 122 -9.45 -8.29 -9.18
C SER A 122 -8.71 -7.34 -8.24
N VAL A 123 -9.38 -6.94 -7.14
CA VAL A 123 -8.78 -6.14 -6.07
C VAL A 123 -9.01 -6.79 -4.71
N ALA A 124 -8.07 -6.56 -3.78
CA ALA A 124 -8.15 -7.09 -2.43
C ALA A 124 -9.30 -6.48 -1.61
N ASN A 125 -9.67 -5.23 -1.90
CA ASN A 125 -10.68 -4.48 -1.17
C ASN A 125 -11.34 -3.43 -2.09
N ALA A 126 -12.56 -3.71 -2.53
CA ALA A 126 -13.30 -2.85 -3.46
C ALA A 126 -13.66 -1.49 -2.85
N HIS A 127 -13.85 -1.43 -1.52
CA HIS A 127 -14.16 -0.19 -0.82
C HIS A 127 -12.95 0.76 -0.84
N LEU A 128 -11.75 0.26 -0.54
CA LEU A 128 -10.50 1.03 -0.66
C LEU A 128 -10.23 1.47 -2.10
N LEU A 129 -10.52 0.62 -3.09
CA LEU A 129 -10.42 1.01 -4.50
C LEU A 129 -11.29 2.22 -4.83
N SER A 130 -12.48 2.34 -4.22
CA SER A 130 -13.35 3.51 -4.42
C SER A 130 -12.71 4.81 -3.92
N TYR A 131 -12.02 4.77 -2.76
CA TYR A 131 -11.27 5.92 -2.24
C TYR A 131 -10.17 6.34 -3.20
N TRP A 132 -9.44 5.37 -3.73
CA TRP A 132 -8.39 5.65 -4.70
C TRP A 132 -8.94 6.22 -5.99
N SER A 133 -10.00 5.63 -6.55
CA SER A 133 -10.60 6.07 -7.81
C SER A 133 -10.98 7.56 -7.79
N GLU A 134 -11.45 8.07 -6.65
CA GLU A 134 -11.80 9.48 -6.46
C GLU A 134 -10.59 10.43 -6.44
N GLN A 135 -9.38 9.92 -6.21
CA GLN A 135 -8.14 10.74 -6.27
C GLN A 135 -7.64 10.98 -7.69
N PHE A 136 -8.24 10.30 -8.69
CA PHE A 136 -7.87 10.40 -10.09
C PHE A 136 -8.97 11.10 -10.90
N SER A 137 -8.57 11.69 -12.01
CA SER A 137 -9.48 12.43 -12.88
C SER A 137 -10.34 11.50 -13.74
N PHE A 138 -9.85 10.29 -14.01
CA PHE A 138 -10.58 9.23 -14.69
C PHE A 138 -9.98 7.86 -14.35
N THR A 139 -10.79 6.82 -14.53
CA THR A 139 -10.36 5.43 -14.39
C THR A 139 -10.45 4.69 -15.72
N ILE A 140 -9.56 3.72 -15.94
CA ILE A 140 -9.53 2.86 -17.14
C ILE A 140 -9.59 1.40 -16.68
N PRO A 141 -10.62 0.63 -17.08
CA PRO A 141 -10.65 -0.81 -16.84
C PRO A 141 -9.44 -1.52 -17.47
N VAL A 142 -8.81 -2.46 -16.76
CA VAL A 142 -7.65 -3.24 -17.25
C VAL A 142 -7.88 -3.84 -18.65
N PRO A 143 -9.01 -4.54 -18.94
CA PRO A 143 -9.24 -5.10 -20.27
C PRO A 143 -9.28 -4.06 -21.39
N LYS A 144 -9.76 -2.85 -21.09
CA LYS A 144 -9.76 -1.74 -22.06
C LYS A 144 -8.34 -1.23 -22.26
N TRP A 145 -7.58 -1.03 -21.18
CA TRP A 145 -6.19 -0.61 -21.28
C TRP A 145 -5.36 -1.60 -22.11
N ASP A 146 -5.45 -2.89 -21.80
CA ASP A 146 -4.66 -3.92 -22.47
C ASP A 146 -5.01 -4.00 -23.97
N ALA A 147 -6.29 -3.96 -24.32
CA ALA A 147 -6.73 -3.91 -25.72
C ALA A 147 -6.19 -2.67 -26.45
N LEU A 148 -6.20 -1.49 -25.81
CA LEU A 148 -5.61 -0.29 -26.40
C LEU A 148 -4.09 -0.43 -26.56
N ALA A 149 -3.40 -0.95 -25.55
CA ALA A 149 -1.94 -1.02 -25.51
C ALA A 149 -1.37 -2.11 -26.44
N GLU A 150 -2.18 -3.10 -26.79
CA GLU A 150 -1.88 -4.08 -27.84
C GLU A 150 -1.96 -3.46 -29.24
N HIS A 151 -3.00 -2.67 -29.52
CA HIS A 151 -3.21 -2.04 -30.83
C HIS A 151 -2.32 -0.80 -31.04
N PHE A 152 -2.02 -0.07 -29.97
CA PHE A 152 -1.22 1.17 -29.96
C PHE A 152 -0.18 1.13 -28.83
N PRO A 153 0.95 0.45 -29.03
CA PRO A 153 1.98 0.31 -28.01
C PRO A 153 2.53 1.64 -27.48
N GLU A 154 2.46 2.72 -28.25
CA GLU A 154 2.97 4.05 -27.90
C GLU A 154 2.27 4.64 -26.66
N ILE A 155 1.01 4.26 -26.41
CA ILE A 155 0.26 4.74 -25.24
C ILE A 155 0.88 4.27 -23.92
N LYS A 156 1.67 3.19 -23.94
CA LYS A 156 2.37 2.69 -22.75
C LYS A 156 3.33 3.73 -22.17
N SER A 157 3.78 4.69 -22.98
CA SER A 157 4.60 5.83 -22.52
C SER A 157 3.86 6.83 -21.62
N LEU A 158 2.52 6.75 -21.52
CA LEU A 158 1.72 7.49 -20.54
C LEU A 158 1.61 6.74 -19.21
N MET A 159 1.89 5.43 -19.21
CA MET A 159 1.69 4.57 -18.05
C MET A 159 2.90 4.59 -17.12
N SER A 160 2.63 4.69 -15.83
CA SER A 160 3.60 4.62 -14.75
C SER A 160 3.29 3.40 -13.89
N ILE A 161 4.25 2.48 -13.82
CA ILE A 161 4.29 1.35 -12.87
C ILE A 161 5.56 1.50 -12.06
N ARG A 162 5.46 1.43 -10.73
CA ARG A 162 6.57 1.71 -9.82
C ARG A 162 7.02 0.45 -9.11
N HIS A 163 8.12 -0.13 -9.59
CA HIS A 163 8.73 -1.32 -9.00
C HIS A 163 9.70 -0.99 -7.85
N ASP A 164 10.11 0.27 -7.73
CA ASP A 164 10.98 0.79 -6.67
C ASP A 164 10.26 1.04 -5.33
N TYR A 165 8.93 0.87 -5.29
CA TYR A 165 8.12 0.97 -4.08
C TYR A 165 8.16 -0.32 -3.24
N GLY A 166 7.01 -0.98 -3.05
CA GLY A 166 6.89 -2.13 -2.16
C GLY A 166 7.45 -3.45 -2.71
N VAL A 167 7.82 -3.51 -3.99
CA VAL A 167 8.35 -4.73 -4.65
C VAL A 167 9.86 -4.69 -4.87
N ALA A 168 10.56 -3.70 -4.33
CA ALA A 168 12.02 -3.57 -4.39
C ALA A 168 12.73 -4.57 -3.43
N TYR A 169 12.41 -5.86 -3.52
CA TYR A 169 12.73 -6.85 -2.47
C TYR A 169 14.21 -7.02 -2.16
N LEU A 170 15.09 -6.75 -3.13
CA LEU A 170 16.55 -6.93 -3.05
C LEU A 170 17.33 -5.61 -3.09
N GLU A 171 16.62 -4.49 -3.05
CA GLU A 171 17.19 -3.15 -3.15
C GLU A 171 16.59 -2.25 -2.04
N THR A 172 17.07 -1.02 -1.94
CA THR A 172 16.44 -0.03 -1.06
C THR A 172 15.11 0.42 -1.65
N ALA A 173 14.03 0.28 -0.90
CA ALA A 173 12.71 0.71 -1.34
C ALA A 173 12.56 2.23 -1.20
N SER A 174 12.14 2.91 -2.27
CA SER A 174 11.98 4.36 -2.29
C SER A 174 10.83 4.86 -1.41
N LEU A 175 9.95 3.95 -0.97
CA LEU A 175 8.86 4.26 -0.04
C LEU A 175 9.34 4.96 1.23
N TYR A 176 10.48 4.56 1.78
CA TYR A 176 10.98 5.08 3.06
C TYR A 176 11.38 6.55 2.94
N ASP A 177 12.11 6.89 1.88
CA ASP A 177 12.48 8.27 1.59
C ASP A 177 11.25 9.13 1.26
N LEU A 178 10.28 8.59 0.52
CA LEU A 178 9.03 9.29 0.22
C LEU A 178 8.21 9.59 1.48
N TYR A 179 8.02 8.62 2.37
CA TYR A 179 7.33 8.84 3.65
C TYR A 179 8.09 9.82 4.56
N LYS A 180 9.42 9.74 4.59
CA LYS A 180 10.27 10.68 5.33
C LYS A 180 10.15 12.11 4.79
N GLN A 181 10.17 12.29 3.47
CA GLN A 181 9.96 13.59 2.83
C GLN A 181 8.55 14.12 3.03
N TRP A 182 7.54 13.23 3.03
CA TRP A 182 6.15 13.58 3.32
C TRP A 182 6.00 14.14 4.74
N GLY A 183 6.71 13.56 5.70
CA GLY A 183 6.78 14.06 7.08
C GLY A 183 5.41 14.11 7.74
N ASP A 184 5.11 15.23 8.41
CA ASP A 184 3.86 15.44 9.17
C ASP A 184 2.70 15.99 8.31
N ARG A 185 2.85 16.00 6.98
CA ARG A 185 1.74 16.41 6.09
C ARG A 185 0.53 15.48 6.31
N PRO A 186 -0.69 16.01 6.18
CA PRO A 186 -1.90 15.20 6.27
C PRO A 186 -1.87 14.00 5.30
N PRO A 187 -2.53 12.88 5.64
CA PRO A 187 -2.70 11.77 4.72
C PRO A 187 -3.45 12.21 3.45
N ILE A 188 -3.23 11.50 2.34
CA ILE A 188 -3.94 11.77 1.08
C ILE A 188 -5.43 11.50 1.25
N LEU A 189 -5.77 10.37 1.87
CA LEU A 189 -7.14 9.98 2.12
C LEU A 189 -7.65 10.55 3.43
N LYS A 190 -8.93 10.89 3.44
CA LYS A 190 -9.71 11.20 4.65
C LYS A 190 -10.92 10.29 4.66
N LEU A 191 -11.21 9.67 5.80
CA LEU A 191 -12.41 8.85 5.95
C LEU A 191 -13.66 9.69 5.69
N ARG A 192 -14.53 9.20 4.80
CA ARG A 192 -15.81 9.84 4.41
C ARG A 192 -16.76 9.88 5.60
N ASP A 193 -17.64 10.89 5.63
CA ASP A 193 -18.62 11.05 6.70
C ASP A 193 -19.60 9.87 6.78
N GLU A 194 -20.01 9.33 5.63
CA GLU A 194 -20.84 8.13 5.57
C GLU A 194 -20.16 6.91 6.20
N ASP A 195 -18.84 6.77 6.03
CA ASP A 195 -18.06 5.69 6.63
C ASP A 195 -17.82 5.91 8.11
N ARG A 196 -17.67 7.17 8.56
CA ARG A 196 -17.63 7.52 9.99
C ARG A 196 -18.93 7.12 10.68
N THR A 197 -20.07 7.49 10.09
CA THR A 197 -21.40 7.16 10.63
C THR A 197 -21.62 5.64 10.66
N HIS A 198 -21.36 4.95 9.54
CA HIS A 198 -21.51 3.50 9.46
C HIS A 198 -20.62 2.76 10.46
N GLY A 199 -19.36 3.18 10.58
CA GLY A 199 -18.42 2.63 11.55
C GLY A 199 -18.89 2.82 12.98
N ALA A 200 -19.34 4.04 13.34
CA ALA A 200 -19.82 4.36 14.67
C ALA A 200 -21.06 3.54 15.06
N GLU A 201 -21.97 3.28 14.12
CA GLU A 201 -23.14 2.43 14.33
C GLU A 201 -22.74 0.98 14.67
N ILE A 202 -21.83 0.38 13.88
CA ILE A 202 -21.35 -0.98 14.12
C ILE A 202 -20.59 -1.07 15.45
N MET A 203 -19.69 -0.12 15.72
CA MET A 203 -18.90 -0.04 16.94
C MET A 203 -19.78 0.12 18.19
N ARG A 204 -20.85 0.93 18.11
CA ARG A 204 -21.84 1.06 19.19
C ARG A 204 -22.55 -0.27 19.47
N GLY A 205 -22.83 -1.05 18.42
CA GLY A 205 -23.38 -2.41 18.55
C GLY A 205 -22.44 -3.38 19.29
N TRP A 206 -21.13 -3.14 19.27
CA TRP A 206 -20.14 -3.88 20.07
C TRP A 206 -19.96 -3.33 21.49
N GLY A 207 -20.56 -2.18 21.80
CA GLY A 207 -20.40 -1.47 23.06
C GLY A 207 -19.27 -0.43 23.07
N ILE A 208 -18.63 -0.15 21.93
CA ILE A 208 -17.64 0.92 21.79
C ILE A 208 -18.41 2.23 21.57
N GLY A 209 -18.49 3.05 22.62
CA GLY A 209 -19.27 4.28 22.67
C GLY A 209 -18.53 5.52 22.18
N GLU A 210 -19.19 6.66 22.29
CA GLU A 210 -18.57 7.96 22.05
C GLU A 210 -17.52 8.27 23.14
N GLY A 211 -16.31 8.65 22.73
CA GLY A 211 -15.18 8.90 23.64
C GLY A 211 -14.36 7.66 24.00
N ASP A 212 -14.86 6.46 23.68
CA ASP A 212 -14.03 5.25 23.74
C ASP A 212 -12.95 5.28 22.66
N TRP A 213 -11.86 4.55 22.90
CA TRP A 213 -10.80 4.33 21.94
C TRP A 213 -10.49 2.85 21.83
N PHE A 214 -10.01 2.45 20.65
CA PHE A 214 -9.67 1.07 20.38
C PHE A 214 -8.36 0.96 19.61
N VAL A 215 -7.74 -0.21 19.68
CA VAL A 215 -6.51 -0.56 18.97
C VAL A 215 -6.82 -1.75 18.06
N CYS A 216 -6.39 -1.65 16.81
CA CYS A 216 -6.44 -2.77 15.89
C CYS A 216 -5.25 -3.70 16.15
N PHE A 217 -5.51 -5.00 16.25
CA PHE A 217 -4.48 -6.03 16.27
C PHE A 217 -4.59 -6.92 15.04
N HIS A 218 -3.47 -7.31 14.45
CA HIS A 218 -3.42 -8.30 13.38
C HIS A 218 -2.20 -9.20 13.53
N ASN A 219 -2.41 -10.51 13.44
CA ASN A 219 -1.34 -11.49 13.41
C ASN A 219 -1.44 -12.35 12.16
N ARG A 220 -0.40 -12.37 11.33
CA ARG A 220 -0.35 -13.25 10.16
C ARG A 220 -0.30 -14.71 10.59
N GLU A 221 -1.24 -15.47 10.06
CA GLU A 221 -1.37 -16.92 10.18
C GLU A 221 -1.53 -17.51 8.76
N PRO A 222 -1.29 -18.83 8.58
CA PRO A 222 -1.59 -19.47 7.29
C PRO A 222 -3.09 -19.41 6.97
N GLY A 223 -3.45 -19.43 5.68
CA GLY A 223 -4.83 -19.57 5.19
C GLY A 223 -5.28 -18.49 4.21
N TYR A 224 -4.85 -17.24 4.40
CA TYR A 224 -5.27 -16.12 3.53
C TYR A 224 -4.72 -16.23 2.10
N ALA A 225 -3.50 -16.75 1.96
CA ALA A 225 -2.85 -16.95 0.66
C ALA A 225 -2.14 -18.31 0.60
N PRO A 226 -2.90 -19.42 0.52
CA PRO A 226 -2.35 -20.77 0.73
C PRO A 226 -1.19 -21.12 -0.21
N HIS A 227 -1.23 -20.63 -1.45
CA HIS A 227 -0.16 -20.84 -2.43
C HIS A 227 1.17 -20.17 -2.03
N ASP A 228 1.09 -19.03 -1.33
CA ASP A 228 2.25 -18.23 -0.91
C ASP A 228 2.72 -18.57 0.50
N ASP A 229 1.86 -19.18 1.32
CA ASP A 229 2.13 -19.38 2.75
C ASP A 229 3.36 -20.24 2.99
N LYS A 230 3.52 -21.32 2.20
CA LYS A 230 4.69 -22.22 2.28
C LYS A 230 6.02 -21.51 2.10
N PHE A 231 6.04 -20.42 1.35
CA PHE A 231 7.24 -19.65 1.06
C PHE A 231 7.57 -18.63 2.16
N HIS A 232 6.57 -18.28 2.97
CA HIS A 232 6.60 -17.10 3.84
C HIS A 232 6.28 -17.42 5.30
N THR A 233 6.36 -18.68 5.72
CA THR A 233 6.04 -19.12 7.09
C THR A 233 6.86 -18.42 8.16
N TYR A 234 8.09 -17.97 7.85
CA TYR A 234 8.93 -17.19 8.78
C TYR A 234 8.29 -15.87 9.26
N ARG A 235 7.26 -15.37 8.57
CA ARG A 235 6.50 -14.16 8.97
C ARG A 235 5.38 -14.45 9.96
N ASN A 236 4.95 -15.71 10.08
CA ASN A 236 3.88 -16.08 11.00
C ASN A 236 4.37 -16.01 12.45
N ALA A 237 3.43 -15.89 13.37
CA ALA A 237 3.66 -15.95 14.81
C ALA A 237 2.40 -16.53 15.46
N PRO A 238 2.47 -17.08 16.69
CA PRO A 238 1.29 -17.50 17.44
C PRO A 238 0.47 -16.29 17.90
N ILE A 239 -0.85 -16.33 17.75
CA ILE A 239 -1.74 -15.22 18.16
C ILE A 239 -1.72 -15.01 19.68
N GLU A 240 -1.47 -16.08 20.43
CA GLU A 240 -1.36 -16.10 21.88
C GLU A 240 -0.29 -15.13 22.38
N SER A 241 0.79 -14.93 21.60
CA SER A 241 1.86 -13.99 21.93
C SER A 241 1.40 -12.52 22.01
N LEU A 242 0.24 -12.19 21.43
CA LEU A 242 -0.34 -10.85 21.49
C LEU A 242 -1.30 -10.66 22.68
N ILE A 243 -1.75 -11.73 23.34
CA ILE A 243 -2.77 -11.65 24.40
C ILE A 243 -2.31 -10.75 25.57
N PRO A 244 -1.07 -10.83 26.08
CA PRO A 244 -0.61 -9.93 27.13
C PRO A 244 -0.68 -8.45 26.73
N ALA A 245 -0.31 -8.14 25.49
CA ALA A 245 -0.39 -6.78 24.95
C ALA A 245 -1.84 -6.30 24.75
N MET A 246 -2.76 -7.19 24.37
CA MET A 246 -4.19 -6.88 24.33
C MET A 246 -4.74 -6.57 25.73
N LYS A 247 -4.34 -7.34 26.75
CA LYS A 247 -4.72 -7.08 28.14
C LYS A 247 -4.22 -5.73 28.65
N GLU A 248 -3.04 -5.30 28.22
CA GLU A 248 -2.53 -3.96 28.56
C GLU A 248 -3.40 -2.84 27.96
N VAL A 249 -3.88 -2.99 26.72
CA VAL A 249 -4.84 -2.04 26.13
C VAL A 249 -6.12 -1.95 26.96
N ILE A 250 -6.66 -3.10 27.37
CA ILE A 250 -7.88 -3.20 28.18
C ILE A 250 -7.68 -2.57 29.56
N ALA A 251 -6.53 -2.84 30.20
CA ALA A 251 -6.19 -2.28 31.51
C ALA A 251 -6.13 -0.75 31.50
N ARG A 252 -5.81 -0.14 30.35
CA ARG A 252 -5.84 1.31 30.13
C ARG A 252 -7.21 1.86 29.73
N GLY A 253 -8.24 1.02 29.74
CA GLY A 253 -9.61 1.38 29.39
C GLY A 253 -9.90 1.37 27.88
N GLY A 254 -8.98 0.90 27.05
CA GLY A 254 -9.18 0.75 25.61
C GLY A 254 -9.94 -0.52 25.23
N TRP A 255 -10.40 -0.55 23.98
CA TRP A 255 -10.93 -1.74 23.33
C TRP A 255 -9.90 -2.35 22.38
N VAL A 256 -10.02 -3.65 22.13
CA VAL A 256 -9.20 -4.37 21.16
C VAL A 256 -10.09 -4.86 20.04
N VAL A 257 -9.71 -4.57 18.79
CA VAL A 257 -10.37 -5.13 17.60
C VAL A 257 -9.35 -5.96 16.84
N ARG A 258 -9.49 -7.29 16.87
CA ARG A 258 -8.59 -8.20 16.16
C ARG A 258 -9.04 -8.36 14.71
N MET A 259 -8.27 -7.75 13.82
CA MET A 259 -8.42 -7.79 12.38
C MET A 259 -7.86 -9.09 11.81
N GLY A 260 -8.37 -9.50 10.65
CA GLY A 260 -7.83 -10.67 9.95
C GLY A 260 -8.84 -11.38 9.06
N ASP A 261 -8.48 -12.61 8.68
CA ASP A 261 -9.28 -13.50 7.85
C ASP A 261 -10.02 -14.55 8.69
N PRO A 262 -11.22 -15.01 8.28
CA PRO A 262 -11.96 -16.07 8.99
C PRO A 262 -11.25 -17.42 9.11
N ALA A 263 -10.22 -17.68 8.32
CA ALA A 263 -9.43 -18.91 8.41
C ALA A 263 -8.43 -18.90 9.59
N MET A 264 -8.24 -17.75 10.25
CA MET A 264 -7.29 -17.65 11.35
C MET A 264 -7.83 -18.26 12.64
N THR A 265 -6.95 -18.51 13.60
CA THR A 265 -7.32 -19.09 14.91
C THR A 265 -8.23 -18.11 15.69
N PRO A 266 -9.40 -18.56 16.20
CA PRO A 266 -10.26 -17.74 17.04
C PRO A 266 -9.58 -17.31 18.34
N LEU A 267 -9.84 -16.07 18.76
CA LEU A 267 -9.40 -15.60 20.07
C LEU A 267 -10.25 -16.20 21.19
N PRO A 268 -9.68 -16.40 22.40
CA PRO A 268 -10.49 -16.68 23.58
C PRO A 268 -11.38 -15.48 23.89
N ASN A 269 -12.59 -15.75 24.38
CA ASN A 269 -13.51 -14.69 24.77
C ASN A 269 -12.93 -13.85 25.91
N MET A 270 -12.80 -12.54 25.70
CA MET A 270 -12.28 -11.58 26.64
C MET A 270 -13.12 -10.31 26.59
N ALA A 271 -13.44 -9.75 27.77
CA ALA A 271 -14.16 -8.48 27.84
C ALA A 271 -13.39 -7.38 27.09
N ARG A 272 -14.11 -6.55 26.34
CA ARG A 272 -13.56 -5.47 25.50
C ARG A 272 -12.66 -5.93 24.34
N VAL A 273 -12.74 -7.19 23.95
CA VAL A 273 -12.09 -7.73 22.76
C VAL A 273 -13.13 -8.13 21.73
N ILE A 274 -13.00 -7.59 20.52
CA ILE A 274 -13.81 -7.93 19.37
C ILE A 274 -12.94 -8.75 18.41
N ASP A 275 -13.24 -10.04 18.27
CA ASP A 275 -12.64 -10.88 17.23
C ASP A 275 -13.31 -10.62 15.88
N TYR A 276 -12.96 -9.50 15.27
CA TYR A 276 -13.57 -9.02 14.03
C TYR A 276 -13.34 -9.96 12.83
N ALA A 277 -12.24 -10.72 12.84
CA ALA A 277 -11.99 -11.72 11.80
C ALA A 277 -13.09 -12.81 11.71
N HIS A 278 -13.70 -13.16 12.84
CA HIS A 278 -14.80 -14.12 12.95
C HIS A 278 -16.18 -13.46 13.09
N SER A 279 -16.22 -12.13 12.99
CA SER A 279 -17.45 -11.35 13.15
C SER A 279 -18.30 -11.37 11.87
N PRO A 280 -19.65 -11.45 11.98
CA PRO A 280 -20.54 -11.30 10.83
C PRO A 280 -20.56 -9.86 10.28
N GLN A 281 -20.01 -8.88 11.02
CA GLN A 281 -19.86 -7.50 10.55
C GLN A 281 -18.60 -7.30 9.69
N ARG A 282 -17.81 -8.35 9.45
CA ARG A 282 -16.64 -8.28 8.56
C ARG A 282 -17.05 -7.90 7.15
N SER A 283 -16.45 -6.83 6.63
CA SER A 283 -16.70 -6.36 5.28
C SER A 283 -15.54 -5.52 4.78
N ALA A 284 -15.38 -5.43 3.44
CA ALA A 284 -14.37 -4.58 2.83
C ALA A 284 -14.44 -3.12 3.32
N ARG A 285 -15.66 -2.63 3.60
CA ARG A 285 -15.92 -1.31 4.17
C ARG A 285 -15.41 -1.20 5.60
N MET A 286 -15.75 -2.15 6.47
CA MET A 286 -15.31 -2.15 7.86
C MET A 286 -13.80 -2.37 8.02
N ASP A 287 -13.16 -3.12 7.11
CA ASP A 287 -11.69 -3.26 7.09
C ASP A 287 -11.00 -1.90 6.98
N VAL A 288 -11.50 -1.04 6.08
CA VAL A 288 -10.97 0.32 5.88
C VAL A 288 -11.30 1.22 7.06
N ILE A 289 -12.55 1.21 7.54
CA ILE A 289 -13.00 2.04 8.66
C ILE A 289 -12.16 1.77 9.90
N LEU A 290 -12.02 0.51 10.32
CA LEU A 290 -11.28 0.14 11.53
C LEU A 290 -9.80 0.50 11.43
N CYS A 291 -9.19 0.26 10.27
CA CYS A 291 -7.81 0.67 10.02
C CYS A 291 -7.64 2.20 10.09
N ALA A 292 -8.63 2.97 9.65
CA ALA A 292 -8.59 4.43 9.58
C ALA A 292 -8.99 5.16 10.89
N THR A 293 -9.67 4.49 11.82
CA THR A 293 -10.20 5.11 13.05
C THR A 293 -9.59 4.58 14.34
N SER A 294 -8.82 3.50 14.29
CA SER A 294 -8.10 3.00 15.47
C SER A 294 -7.08 4.02 15.99
N LYS A 295 -6.80 3.95 17.29
CA LYS A 295 -5.79 4.80 17.95
C LYS A 295 -4.39 4.51 17.41
N CYS A 296 -4.12 3.23 17.18
CA CYS A 296 -2.95 2.71 16.50
C CYS A 296 -3.26 1.30 15.98
N PHE A 297 -2.40 0.80 15.09
CA PHE A 297 -2.45 -0.56 14.58
C PHE A 297 -1.24 -1.36 15.07
N ILE A 298 -1.47 -2.52 15.66
CA ILE A 298 -0.44 -3.45 16.12
C ILE A 298 -0.47 -4.69 15.23
N GLY A 299 0.67 -5.07 14.63
CA GLY A 299 0.70 -6.32 13.89
C GLY A 299 2.07 -6.74 13.38
N ASN A 300 2.12 -7.86 12.67
CA ASN A 300 3.36 -8.37 12.09
C ASN A 300 3.50 -8.03 10.60
N THR A 301 4.39 -8.73 9.90
CA THR A 301 4.72 -8.49 8.48
C THR A 301 3.55 -8.88 7.53
N SER A 302 2.49 -8.08 7.52
CA SER A 302 1.30 -8.25 6.68
C SER A 302 0.93 -6.96 5.94
N GLY A 303 0.20 -7.04 4.83
CA GLY A 303 -0.17 -5.84 4.07
C GLY A 303 -1.24 -4.95 4.72
N LEU A 304 -1.98 -5.46 5.72
CA LEU A 304 -3.16 -4.77 6.25
C LEU A 304 -2.80 -3.50 7.03
N PHE A 305 -1.68 -3.48 7.76
CA PHE A 305 -1.24 -2.29 8.51
C PHE A 305 -1.04 -1.07 7.60
N ILE A 306 -0.75 -1.30 6.32
CA ILE A 306 -0.53 -0.22 5.34
C ILE A 306 -1.82 0.60 5.17
N VAL A 307 -2.99 -0.04 5.29
CA VAL A 307 -4.27 0.69 5.27
C VAL A 307 -4.32 1.70 6.41
N SER A 308 -3.88 1.34 7.62
CA SER A 308 -3.75 2.31 8.72
C SER A 308 -2.76 3.42 8.40
N THR A 309 -1.60 3.08 7.82
CA THR A 309 -0.57 4.07 7.44
C THR A 309 -1.10 5.14 6.48
N ILE A 310 -1.82 4.74 5.42
CA ILE A 310 -2.31 5.68 4.39
C ILE A 310 -3.44 6.60 4.90
N PHE A 311 -4.08 6.25 6.02
CA PHE A 311 -5.03 7.11 6.74
C PHE A 311 -4.37 7.87 7.90
N GLY A 312 -3.05 7.74 8.09
CA GLY A 312 -2.29 8.46 9.10
C GLY A 312 -2.36 7.87 10.52
N VAL A 313 -2.85 6.65 10.67
CA VAL A 313 -2.87 5.92 11.93
C VAL A 313 -1.48 5.31 12.20
N PRO A 314 -0.84 5.59 13.36
CA PRO A 314 0.45 5.02 13.71
C PRO A 314 0.44 3.50 13.78
N VAL A 315 1.55 2.88 13.35
CA VAL A 315 1.71 1.42 13.34
C VAL A 315 2.84 0.99 14.27
N ALA A 316 2.56 0.01 15.13
CA ALA A 316 3.60 -0.71 15.84
C ALA A 316 3.70 -2.12 15.28
N SER A 317 4.86 -2.48 14.74
CA SER A 317 5.10 -3.82 14.24
C SER A 317 5.91 -4.68 15.19
N VAL A 318 5.41 -5.87 15.44
CA VAL A 318 6.10 -6.91 16.19
C VAL A 318 6.35 -8.10 15.30
N ASN A 319 7.32 -8.94 15.64
CA ASN A 319 7.67 -10.09 14.83
C ASN A 319 7.99 -9.69 13.38
N PHE A 320 8.63 -8.53 13.19
CA PHE A 320 8.84 -7.98 11.87
C PHE A 320 10.02 -8.67 11.17
N ALA A 321 9.83 -9.06 9.92
CA ALA A 321 10.83 -9.75 9.14
C ALA A 321 10.64 -9.43 7.64
N PRO A 322 11.73 -9.29 6.86
CA PRO A 322 13.12 -9.47 7.25
C PRO A 322 13.67 -8.30 8.09
N MET A 323 14.81 -8.51 8.72
CA MET A 323 15.37 -7.57 9.70
C MET A 323 15.72 -6.20 9.11
N SER A 324 16.11 -6.14 7.83
CA SER A 324 16.37 -4.88 7.14
C SER A 324 15.11 -4.06 6.85
N ALA A 325 13.93 -4.70 6.87
CA ALA A 325 12.68 -3.99 6.66
C ALA A 325 12.28 -3.27 7.95
N MET A 326 11.80 -2.05 7.78
CA MET A 326 11.38 -1.17 8.88
C MET A 326 9.95 -0.69 8.66
N GLN A 327 9.36 -0.07 9.67
CA GLN A 327 8.12 0.70 9.48
C GLN A 327 8.36 2.03 8.78
N TYR A 328 7.30 2.68 8.30
CA TYR A 328 7.43 3.69 7.25
C TYR A 328 7.63 5.11 7.77
N THR A 329 6.90 5.51 8.81
CA THR A 329 6.82 6.90 9.26
C THR A 329 7.52 7.12 10.60
N ALA A 330 7.79 8.38 10.93
CA ALA A 330 8.36 8.75 12.23
C ALA A 330 7.45 8.41 13.42
N ARG A 331 6.15 8.20 13.18
CA ARG A 331 5.17 7.82 14.19
C ARG A 331 5.19 6.33 14.51
N ASP A 332 5.84 5.54 13.66
CA ASP A 332 5.80 4.08 13.77
C ASP A 332 6.92 3.53 14.65
N ILE A 333 6.70 2.31 15.15
CA ILE A 333 7.67 1.51 15.90
C ILE A 333 7.73 0.12 15.27
N ALA A 334 8.92 -0.49 15.22
CA ALA A 334 9.07 -1.89 14.85
C ALA A 334 9.98 -2.62 15.82
N ILE A 335 9.74 -3.91 16.05
CA ILE A 335 10.75 -4.82 16.61
C ILE A 335 10.92 -6.00 15.66
N PRO A 336 12.17 -6.29 15.22
CA PRO A 336 12.43 -7.37 14.31
C PRO A 336 12.39 -8.72 15.04
N LYS A 337 12.11 -9.79 14.30
CA LYS A 337 12.47 -11.14 14.72
C LYS A 337 14.00 -11.26 14.81
N LEU A 338 14.48 -12.03 15.78
CA LEU A 338 15.92 -12.29 15.94
C LEU A 338 16.33 -13.49 15.08
N LEU A 339 17.62 -13.63 14.80
CA LEU A 339 18.16 -14.74 14.02
C LEU A 339 19.11 -15.60 14.88
N TYR A 340 18.81 -16.89 15.01
CA TYR A 340 19.66 -17.86 15.68
C TYR A 340 20.44 -18.68 14.66
N SER A 341 21.77 -18.73 14.77
CA SER A 341 22.61 -19.56 13.91
C SER A 341 22.79 -20.94 14.51
N ASP A 342 22.37 -21.98 13.79
CA ASP A 342 22.58 -23.36 14.23
C ASP A 342 24.04 -23.78 14.13
N LYS A 343 24.85 -23.11 13.29
CA LYS A 343 26.31 -23.30 13.21
C LYS A 343 27.03 -22.69 14.42
N LYS A 344 26.71 -21.44 14.77
CA LYS A 344 27.36 -20.71 15.89
C LYS A 344 26.76 -21.03 17.27
N LYS A 345 25.59 -21.69 17.31
CA LYS A 345 24.83 -22.02 18.53
C LYS A 345 24.54 -20.81 19.42
N ARG A 346 24.22 -19.67 18.78
CA ARG A 346 23.83 -18.43 19.45
C ARG A 346 22.97 -17.57 18.52
N LEU A 347 22.33 -16.57 19.12
CA LEU A 347 21.78 -15.44 18.37
C LEU A 347 22.91 -14.70 17.64
N LEU A 348 22.63 -14.27 16.41
CA LEU A 348 23.49 -13.39 15.64
C LEU A 348 23.35 -11.96 16.16
N SER A 349 24.45 -11.20 16.17
CA SER A 349 24.39 -9.77 16.44
C SER A 349 23.68 -9.05 15.28
N PHE A 350 23.13 -7.86 15.54
CA PHE A 350 22.49 -7.08 14.48
C PHE A 350 23.48 -6.71 13.38
N GLN A 351 24.75 -6.46 13.72
CA GLN A 351 25.79 -6.21 12.73
C GLN A 351 26.04 -7.44 11.85
N GLU A 352 26.18 -8.64 12.43
CA GLU A 352 26.37 -9.89 11.66
C GLU A 352 25.23 -10.12 10.66
N VAL A 353 23.99 -9.82 11.05
CA VAL A 353 22.83 -9.94 10.16
C VAL A 353 22.87 -8.87 9.06
N MET A 354 23.02 -7.60 9.43
CA MET A 354 22.99 -6.46 8.50
C MET A 354 24.17 -6.46 7.51
N GLU A 355 25.29 -7.07 7.85
CA GLU A 355 26.47 -7.20 6.97
C GLU A 355 26.45 -8.46 6.10
N SER A 356 25.33 -9.19 6.05
CA SER A 356 25.15 -10.39 5.25
C SER A 356 23.85 -10.37 4.44
N PRO A 357 23.68 -11.27 3.46
CA PRO A 357 22.41 -11.43 2.75
C PRO A 357 21.21 -11.75 3.66
N LEU A 358 21.45 -12.26 4.88
CA LEU A 358 20.42 -12.57 5.88
C LEU A 358 19.47 -11.39 6.14
N ALA A 359 19.98 -10.16 6.06
CA ALA A 359 19.21 -8.94 6.30
C ALA A 359 17.99 -8.80 5.37
N ASN A 360 18.06 -9.30 4.14
CA ASN A 360 17.06 -9.10 3.09
C ASN A 360 16.29 -10.38 2.72
N LEU A 361 16.58 -11.54 3.32
CA LEU A 361 15.96 -12.81 2.92
C LEU A 361 14.43 -12.76 3.02
N ARG A 362 13.75 -13.23 1.97
CA ARG A 362 12.28 -13.14 1.84
C ARG A 362 11.59 -14.49 1.88
N TYR A 363 12.32 -15.59 1.91
CA TYR A 363 11.77 -16.94 1.82
C TYR A 363 12.23 -17.81 2.98
N THR A 364 11.33 -18.63 3.52
CA THR A 364 11.65 -19.59 4.60
C THR A 364 12.83 -20.49 4.21
N SER A 365 12.82 -21.00 2.97
CA SER A 365 13.88 -21.88 2.46
C SER A 365 15.26 -21.24 2.42
N GLN A 366 15.36 -19.91 2.31
CA GLN A 366 16.64 -19.21 2.34
C GLN A 366 17.24 -19.20 3.75
N PHE A 367 16.41 -19.02 4.78
CA PHE A 367 16.88 -19.12 6.17
C PHE A 367 17.32 -20.55 6.50
N GLU A 368 16.56 -21.53 6.04
CA GLU A 368 16.88 -22.96 6.20
C GLU A 368 18.19 -23.33 5.52
N SER A 369 18.44 -22.87 4.29
CA SER A 369 19.69 -23.14 3.56
C SER A 369 20.92 -22.54 4.23
N GLU A 370 20.76 -21.42 4.94
CA GLU A 370 21.82 -20.78 5.72
C GLU A 370 22.00 -21.38 7.13
N GLY A 371 21.16 -22.36 7.52
CA GLY A 371 21.17 -22.92 8.88
C GLY A 371 20.84 -21.88 9.94
N VAL A 372 19.91 -20.97 9.63
CA VAL A 372 19.46 -19.89 10.50
C VAL A 372 17.98 -20.07 10.84
N ARG A 373 17.65 -19.98 12.12
CA ARG A 373 16.27 -19.98 12.62
C ARG A 373 15.82 -18.56 12.92
N VAL A 374 14.62 -18.22 12.46
CA VAL A 374 13.97 -16.97 12.78
C VAL A 374 13.25 -17.13 14.13
N VAL A 375 13.52 -16.22 15.07
CA VAL A 375 13.07 -16.29 16.45
C VAL A 375 12.08 -15.18 16.74
N ASP A 376 10.90 -15.58 17.19
CA ASP A 376 9.80 -14.69 17.52
C ASP A 376 10.13 -13.79 18.72
N ASN A 377 9.54 -12.59 18.73
CA ASN A 377 9.59 -11.72 19.88
C ASN A 377 8.83 -12.35 21.05
N THR A 378 9.36 -12.16 22.26
CA THR A 378 8.70 -12.62 23.48
C THR A 378 7.47 -11.76 23.79
N GLU A 379 6.51 -12.31 24.54
CA GLU A 379 5.32 -11.57 25.02
C GLU A 379 5.66 -10.24 25.70
N ASP A 380 6.73 -10.20 26.51
CA ASP A 380 7.20 -8.99 27.18
C ASP A 380 7.72 -7.92 26.19
N GLU A 381 8.41 -8.34 25.13
CA GLU A 381 8.91 -7.43 24.09
C GLU A 381 7.75 -6.83 23.29
N ILE A 382 6.77 -7.66 22.94
CA ILE A 382 5.55 -7.24 22.25
C ILE A 382 4.78 -6.24 23.11
N THR A 383 4.56 -6.59 24.39
CA THR A 383 3.84 -5.73 25.35
C THR A 383 4.56 -4.40 25.56
N GLY A 384 5.89 -4.41 25.70
CA GLY A 384 6.69 -3.20 25.83
C GLY A 384 6.55 -2.24 24.66
N VAL A 385 6.51 -2.75 23.42
CA VAL A 385 6.28 -1.92 22.22
C VAL A 385 4.87 -1.34 22.17
N VAL A 386 3.86 -2.11 22.58
CA VAL A 386 2.47 -1.61 22.64
C VAL A 386 2.35 -0.50 23.69
N ILE A 387 2.98 -0.68 24.86
CA ILE A 387 3.07 0.36 25.89
C ILE A 387 3.73 1.62 25.32
N GLU A 388 4.90 1.49 24.70
CA GLU A 388 5.61 2.63 24.10
C GLU A 388 4.74 3.35 23.05
N MET A 389 4.05 2.61 22.19
CA MET A 389 3.16 3.20 21.18
C MET A 389 2.01 4.01 21.81
N LEU A 390 1.37 3.47 22.84
CA LEU A 390 0.28 4.15 23.54
C LEU A 390 0.76 5.40 24.29
N GLU A 391 1.93 5.34 24.91
CA GLU A 391 2.55 6.46 25.62
C GLU A 391 2.92 7.61 24.67
N ARG A 392 3.49 7.30 23.51
CA ARG A 392 3.79 8.31 22.47
C ARG A 392 2.55 9.02 21.95
N GLY A 393 1.42 8.31 21.87
CA GLY A 393 0.15 8.89 21.47
C GLY A 393 -0.46 9.85 22.50
N ALA A 394 0.00 9.80 23.76
CA ALA A 394 -0.54 10.60 24.87
C ALA A 394 0.20 11.92 25.13
N GLY A 395 1.37 12.16 24.51
CA GLY A 395 2.13 13.38 24.70
C GLY A 395 3.62 13.25 24.30
N PRO A 396 4.43 14.30 24.54
CA PRO A 396 5.86 14.24 24.27
C PRO A 396 6.52 13.18 25.16
N HIS A 397 6.90 12.06 24.54
CA HIS A 397 7.57 10.96 25.21
C HIS A 397 9.02 11.33 25.50
N ILE A 398 9.48 11.05 26.72
CA ILE A 398 10.85 11.34 27.14
C ILE A 398 11.70 10.09 26.89
N TYR A 399 12.33 10.04 25.72
CA TYR A 399 13.46 9.14 25.50
C TYR A 399 14.69 9.66 26.26
N THR A 400 15.38 8.77 26.95
CA THR A 400 16.65 9.12 27.61
C THR A 400 17.76 9.31 26.57
N SER A 401 18.86 9.96 26.96
CA SER A 401 20.04 10.07 26.09
C SER A 401 20.60 8.70 25.69
N GLU A 402 20.46 7.69 26.55
CA GLU A 402 20.86 6.32 26.25
C GLU A 402 19.93 5.66 25.22
N ASP A 403 18.62 5.88 25.32
CA ASP A 403 17.67 5.37 24.31
C ASP A 403 17.97 5.96 22.92
N GLU A 404 18.26 7.25 22.86
CA GLU A 404 18.65 7.92 21.61
C GLU A 404 20.00 7.43 21.08
N ARG A 405 20.94 7.09 21.96
CA ARG A 405 22.21 6.47 21.57
C ARG A 405 21.98 5.09 20.94
N LEU A 406 21.19 4.23 21.57
CA LEU A 406 20.89 2.89 21.06
C LEU A 406 20.17 2.95 19.71
N GLN A 407 19.22 3.87 19.55
CA GLN A 407 18.56 4.08 18.26
C GLN A 407 19.52 4.50 17.16
N LYS A 408 20.45 5.42 17.45
CA LYS A 408 21.49 5.84 16.50
C LYS A 408 22.39 4.67 16.13
N CYS A 409 22.80 3.85 17.10
CA CYS A 409 23.60 2.65 16.85
C CYS A 409 22.88 1.69 15.91
N PHE A 410 21.60 1.36 16.17
CA PHE A 410 20.84 0.47 15.29
C PHE A 410 20.67 1.06 13.89
N ARG A 411 20.29 2.34 13.79
CA ARG A 411 20.11 3.02 12.50
C ARG A 411 21.41 3.07 11.67
N ALA A 412 22.57 3.17 12.32
CA ALA A 412 23.86 3.16 11.64
C ALA A 412 24.20 1.80 10.98
N LEU A 413 23.51 0.73 11.35
CA LEU A 413 23.67 -0.59 10.70
C LEU A 413 22.96 -0.66 9.35
N LEU A 414 21.95 0.18 9.11
CA LEU A 414 21.24 0.23 7.83
C LEU A 414 22.09 0.96 6.78
N LYS A 415 22.29 0.33 5.62
CA LYS A 415 23.09 0.82 4.49
C LYS A 415 22.28 0.77 3.18
N PRO A 416 22.65 1.54 2.14
CA PRO A 416 22.08 1.36 0.80
C PRO A 416 22.13 -0.11 0.36
N GLY A 417 21.04 -0.61 -0.22
CA GLY A 417 20.82 -2.03 -0.52
C GLY A 417 20.02 -2.78 0.55
N HIS A 418 19.91 -2.26 1.78
CA HIS A 418 18.92 -2.72 2.74
C HIS A 418 17.54 -2.18 2.39
N TYR A 419 16.51 -3.02 2.49
CA TYR A 419 15.16 -2.65 2.10
C TYR A 419 14.64 -1.41 2.84
N GLY A 420 14.82 -1.37 4.15
CA GLY A 420 14.39 -0.30 5.06
C GLY A 420 15.34 0.89 5.18
N TYR A 421 16.37 0.98 4.36
CA TYR A 421 17.27 2.13 4.38
C TYR A 421 16.49 3.43 4.10
N GLY A 422 16.74 4.47 4.90
CA GLY A 422 16.00 5.73 4.84
C GLY A 422 14.76 5.81 5.75
N SER A 423 14.38 4.71 6.42
CA SER A 423 13.21 4.69 7.31
C SER A 423 13.28 5.75 8.43
N ALA A 424 12.14 6.43 8.63
CA ALA A 424 11.95 7.36 9.74
C ALA A 424 11.47 6.67 11.03
N ALA A 425 11.06 5.41 10.97
CA ALA A 425 10.54 4.68 12.12
C ALA A 425 11.61 4.40 13.18
N ARG A 426 11.14 4.03 14.37
CA ARG A 426 11.95 3.69 15.54
C ARG A 426 11.96 2.18 15.76
N ILE A 427 13.05 1.66 16.31
CA ILE A 427 13.00 0.32 16.95
C ILE A 427 12.42 0.46 18.37
N GLY A 428 11.68 -0.54 18.86
CA GLY A 428 11.17 -0.52 20.22
C GLY A 428 12.25 -0.23 21.27
N ARG A 429 11.98 0.73 22.16
CA ARG A 429 12.90 1.19 23.22
C ARG A 429 13.36 0.04 24.10
N ASP A 430 12.40 -0.67 24.69
CA ASP A 430 12.69 -1.73 25.66
C ASP A 430 13.30 -2.96 24.98
N PHE A 431 13.00 -3.17 23.69
CA PHE A 431 13.68 -4.16 22.87
C PHE A 431 15.17 -3.85 22.68
N LEU A 432 15.54 -2.61 22.34
CA LEU A 432 16.95 -2.22 22.22
C LEU A 432 17.69 -2.30 23.56
N ARG A 433 17.04 -1.92 24.67
CA ARG A 433 17.61 -2.07 26.02
C ARG A 433 17.90 -3.53 26.35
N LYS A 434 16.92 -4.41 26.11
CA LYS A 434 17.03 -5.86 26.38
C LYS A 434 18.11 -6.52 25.52
N HIS A 435 18.21 -6.12 24.26
CA HIS A 435 19.13 -6.71 23.27
C HIS A 435 20.39 -5.88 23.04
N GLN A 436 20.80 -5.05 24.00
CA GLN A 436 21.95 -4.16 23.86
C GLN A 436 23.24 -4.91 23.51
N LYS A 437 23.44 -6.12 24.03
CA LYS A 437 24.59 -6.98 23.69
C LYS A 437 24.60 -7.36 22.20
N LEU A 438 23.45 -7.69 21.62
CA LEU A 438 23.36 -7.99 20.18
C LEU A 438 23.59 -6.75 19.31
N LEU A 439 23.48 -5.56 19.88
CA LEU A 439 23.71 -4.29 19.17
C LEU A 439 25.12 -3.76 19.29
N LEU A 440 25.75 -3.89 20.47
CA LEU A 440 27.01 -3.23 20.80
C LEU A 440 28.21 -4.18 20.76
N ASP A 441 28.01 -5.48 21.03
CA ASP A 441 29.08 -6.48 20.98
C ASP A 441 29.17 -7.00 19.54
N SER A 442 29.88 -6.25 18.69
CA SER A 442 30.10 -6.57 17.28
C SER A 442 31.57 -6.83 16.99
#